data_AF-A0A6A5FGH4-F1
#
_entry.id   AF-A0A6A5FGH4-F1
#
_cell.length_a   1.000
_cell.length_b   1.000
_cell.length_c   1.000
_cell.angle_alpha   90.00
_cell.angle_beta   90.00
_cell.angle_gamma   90.00
#
_symmetry.space_group_name_H-M   'P 1'
#
loop_
_entity.id
_entity.type
_entity.pdbx_description
1 polymer ?
#
loop_
_entity_poly.entity_id
_entity_poly.type
_entity_poly.pdbx_seq_one_letter_code
_entity_poly.pdbx_strand_id
1 'polypeptide(L)'
;MTIGIAGNPVLFNENGDAPGRYEIYQYQIRNRTAEYKIIGHWTDQLHLNVRTMQWPGGVRRIPSSICSHPCQAGERKKIVKGIPCCWHCERCDGYQYQADTYTCKMCRFDLRPNVNHTGCVPIPIVKLEWSSPWAVIPVLIAVVGIMATVFVVVTFVRYNDTPIVKASGRELSYVLLTGIFLCYATTFLMISTPDVGICSLRRIFLGLGMSISYAALLTKTNRIYRIFEQGSMSVSAPRLISPASQLVITFSLASVQLLGVCIWFGVDPSKAIIDYEDQRTSDPVMARGVLKCDISDLSLICLLGYSMLLMVTCTVYAIKTRGVPETFNEAKPIGFTMYTTCIIWLAFIPIFFGTSQSTEKMYIQTTTLTISVSLSASVSLGLLYMPKVYVVLFHPEQNVPKRTRSLKAVVTAATMSNKFNPKAGLRPNGEAKTELCESLETQTFPTKQTYISYSNHAI
;
A
#
# COMPACT_ATOMS: atom_id res chain seq x y z
N MET A 1 -22.30 -96.65 5.00
CA MET A 1 -21.32 -95.66 4.47
C MET A 1 -20.14 -96.45 3.97
N THR A 2 -19.86 -96.43 2.66
CA THR A 2 -18.73 -97.17 2.10
C THR A 2 -17.45 -96.43 2.46
N ILE A 3 -16.63 -97.02 3.32
CA ILE A 3 -15.35 -96.46 3.73
C ILE A 3 -14.28 -97.04 2.80
N GLY A 4 -13.51 -96.18 2.15
CA GLY A 4 -12.41 -96.58 1.27
C GLY A 4 -11.21 -97.10 2.05
N ILE A 5 -10.24 -97.68 1.34
CA ILE A 5 -9.01 -98.28 1.91
C ILE A 5 -8.20 -97.26 2.75
N ALA A 6 -8.31 -95.97 2.43
CA ALA A 6 -7.67 -94.88 3.18
C ALA A 6 -8.47 -94.40 4.41
N GLY A 7 -9.50 -95.14 4.85
CA GLY A 7 -10.30 -94.81 6.04
C GLY A 7 -11.29 -93.66 5.87
N ASN A 8 -11.49 -93.18 4.64
CA ASN A 8 -12.33 -92.03 4.33
C ASN A 8 -13.66 -92.44 3.67
N PRO A 9 -14.77 -91.71 3.92
CA PRO A 9 -16.04 -91.99 3.26
C PRO A 9 -15.92 -91.74 1.75
N VAL A 10 -16.34 -92.72 0.95
CA VAL A 10 -16.42 -92.58 -0.50
C VAL A 10 -17.71 -91.83 -0.83
N LEU A 11 -17.56 -90.61 -1.33
CA LEU A 11 -18.63 -89.69 -1.68
C LEU A 11 -18.42 -89.24 -3.13
N PHE A 12 -19.51 -89.04 -3.86
CA PHE A 12 -19.50 -88.49 -5.21
C PHE A 12 -20.46 -87.31 -5.28
N ASN A 13 -20.11 -86.28 -6.05
CA ASN A 13 -21.01 -85.18 -6.37
C ASN A 13 -22.06 -85.63 -7.41
N GLU A 14 -22.99 -84.74 -7.78
CA GLU A 14 -24.04 -85.03 -8.77
C GLU A 14 -23.49 -85.37 -10.17
N ASN A 15 -22.26 -84.95 -10.48
CA ASN A 15 -21.56 -85.26 -11.74
C ASN A 15 -20.76 -86.57 -11.66
N GLY A 16 -20.73 -87.24 -10.51
CA GLY A 16 -19.96 -88.46 -10.28
C GLY A 16 -18.48 -88.25 -9.88
N ASP A 17 -18.06 -87.04 -9.54
CA ASP A 17 -16.69 -86.75 -9.08
C ASP A 17 -16.55 -86.95 -7.57
N ALA A 18 -15.46 -87.58 -7.15
CA ALA A 18 -15.09 -87.67 -5.74
C ALA A 18 -14.48 -86.34 -5.24
N PRO A 19 -14.64 -85.98 -3.96
CA PRO A 19 -13.99 -84.80 -3.40
C PRO A 19 -12.47 -84.96 -3.49
N GLY A 20 -11.81 -83.98 -4.10
CA GLY A 20 -10.36 -83.99 -4.27
C GLY A 20 -9.65 -83.94 -2.93
N ARG A 21 -8.57 -84.71 -2.79
CA ARG A 21 -7.70 -84.69 -1.62
C ARG A 21 -6.28 -84.78 -2.10
N TYR A 22 -5.48 -83.79 -1.75
CA TYR A 22 -4.13 -83.66 -2.27
C TYR A 22 -3.13 -83.44 -1.14
N GLU A 23 -2.00 -84.11 -1.22
CA GLU A 23 -0.82 -83.76 -0.45
C GLU A 23 0.03 -82.78 -1.27
N ILE A 24 0.52 -81.74 -0.61
CA ILE A 24 1.30 -80.68 -1.25
C ILE A 24 2.77 -80.92 -0.90
N TYR A 25 3.57 -81.12 -1.93
CA TYR A 25 5.00 -81.35 -1.82
C TYR A 25 5.79 -80.11 -2.23
N GLN A 26 6.91 -79.87 -1.57
CA GLN A 26 7.93 -78.92 -2.00
C GLN A 26 9.23 -79.68 -2.26
N TYR A 27 9.82 -79.46 -3.43
CA TYR A 27 11.17 -79.95 -3.73
C TYR A 27 12.20 -79.08 -2.98
N GLN A 28 12.91 -79.68 -2.03
CA GLN A 28 13.87 -79.00 -1.16
C GLN A 28 15.25 -79.63 -1.29
N ILE A 29 16.29 -78.81 -1.25
CA ILE A 29 17.69 -79.27 -1.26
C ILE A 29 18.28 -79.01 0.11
N ARG A 30 18.64 -80.08 0.82
CA ARG A 30 19.28 -80.03 2.14
C ARG A 30 20.61 -80.77 2.06
N ASN A 31 21.71 -80.15 2.48
CA ASN A 31 23.04 -80.78 2.52
C ASN A 31 23.45 -81.51 1.20
N ARG A 32 23.19 -80.88 0.04
CA ARG A 32 23.45 -81.42 -1.32
C ARG A 32 22.60 -82.63 -1.75
N THR A 33 21.64 -83.05 -0.94
CA THR A 33 20.61 -84.04 -1.33
C THR A 33 19.28 -83.35 -1.59
N ALA A 34 18.60 -83.75 -2.66
CA ALA A 34 17.30 -83.20 -3.02
C ALA A 34 16.18 -84.19 -2.65
N GLU A 35 15.13 -83.70 -2.00
CA GLU A 35 13.99 -84.50 -1.54
C GLU A 35 12.66 -83.79 -1.78
N TYR A 36 11.61 -84.57 -2.04
CA TYR A 36 10.23 -84.07 -1.99
C TYR A 36 9.73 -84.15 -0.56
N LYS A 37 9.38 -83.00 0.01
CA LYS A 37 8.89 -82.91 1.38
C LYS A 37 7.44 -82.47 1.39
N ILE A 38 6.60 -83.19 2.13
CA ILE A 38 5.21 -82.79 2.37
C ILE A 38 5.20 -81.51 3.20
N ILE A 39 4.59 -80.45 2.66
CA ILE A 39 4.47 -79.13 3.29
C ILE A 39 3.01 -78.78 3.62
N GLY A 40 2.05 -79.60 3.22
CA GLY A 40 0.65 -79.39 3.53
C GLY A 40 -0.28 -80.39 2.87
N HIS A 41 -1.57 -80.20 3.09
CA HIS A 41 -2.64 -80.99 2.48
C HIS A 41 -3.81 -80.08 2.09
N TRP A 42 -4.60 -80.56 1.13
CA TRP A 42 -5.83 -79.94 0.68
C TRP A 42 -6.96 -80.95 0.79
N THR A 43 -7.95 -80.63 1.61
CA THR A 43 -9.19 -81.39 1.80
C THR A 43 -10.31 -80.36 1.94
N ASP A 44 -10.75 -79.80 0.81
CA ASP A 44 -11.63 -78.62 0.67
C ASP A 44 -11.04 -77.29 1.15
N GLN A 45 -10.21 -77.30 2.20
CA GLN A 45 -9.41 -76.16 2.67
C GLN A 45 -7.92 -76.45 2.53
N LEU A 46 -7.16 -75.39 2.27
CA LEU A 46 -5.71 -75.44 2.12
C LEU A 46 -5.03 -75.32 3.49
N HIS A 47 -4.36 -76.39 3.92
CA HIS A 47 -3.56 -76.39 5.15
C HIS A 47 -2.08 -76.50 4.80
N LEU A 48 -1.36 -75.38 4.93
CA LEU A 48 0.08 -75.29 4.65
C LEU A 48 0.88 -75.04 5.93
N ASN A 49 1.94 -75.81 6.11
CA ASN A 49 2.90 -75.61 7.19
C ASN A 49 4.07 -74.75 6.69
N VAL A 50 3.94 -73.43 6.87
CA VAL A 50 4.94 -72.45 6.42
C VAL A 50 6.31 -72.67 7.07
N ARG A 51 6.37 -73.25 8.28
CA ARG A 51 7.63 -73.54 8.97
C ARG A 51 8.45 -74.63 8.30
N THR A 52 7.79 -75.54 7.58
CA THR A 52 8.45 -76.64 6.87
C THR A 52 8.90 -76.25 5.47
N MET A 53 8.49 -75.09 4.96
CA MET A 53 8.88 -74.61 3.65
C MET A 53 10.30 -74.05 3.64
N GLN A 54 10.98 -74.19 2.52
CA GLN A 54 12.32 -73.65 2.30
C GLN A 54 12.37 -72.88 0.99
N TRP A 55 12.97 -71.69 1.01
CA TRP A 55 13.22 -70.90 -0.19
C TRP A 55 14.74 -70.78 -0.44
N PRO A 56 15.15 -70.51 -1.68
CA PRO A 56 16.56 -70.31 -2.01
C PRO A 56 17.23 -69.27 -1.09
N GLY A 57 18.48 -69.51 -0.71
CA GLY A 57 19.23 -68.61 0.18
C GLY A 57 18.86 -68.71 1.68
N GLY A 58 18.10 -69.73 2.10
CA GLY A 58 17.78 -69.96 3.52
C GLY A 58 16.66 -69.08 4.07
N VAL A 59 15.97 -68.33 3.20
CA VAL A 59 14.85 -67.47 3.56
C VAL A 59 13.64 -68.34 3.95
N ARG A 60 13.05 -68.07 5.12
CA ARG A 60 11.82 -68.76 5.59
C ARG A 60 10.53 -68.02 5.26
N ARG A 61 10.63 -66.77 4.81
CA ARG A 61 9.47 -65.96 4.39
C ARG A 61 9.11 -66.29 2.95
N ILE A 62 7.81 -66.38 2.68
CA ILE A 62 7.28 -66.63 1.33
C ILE A 62 7.69 -65.44 0.44
N PRO A 63 8.32 -65.67 -0.73
CA PRO A 63 8.67 -64.60 -1.65
C PRO A 63 7.41 -63.98 -2.24
N SER A 64 7.41 -62.65 -2.37
CA SER A 64 6.30 -61.92 -2.98
C SER A 64 6.42 -61.90 -4.50
N SER A 65 5.42 -62.45 -5.20
CA SER A 65 5.30 -62.35 -6.66
C SER A 65 4.47 -61.13 -7.05
N ILE A 66 4.98 -59.93 -6.80
CA ILE A 66 4.32 -58.66 -7.17
C ILE A 66 5.10 -57.94 -8.25
N CYS A 67 4.40 -57.38 -9.25
CA CYS A 67 5.03 -56.60 -10.31
C CYS A 67 5.38 -55.17 -9.84
N SER A 68 4.54 -54.59 -8.99
CA SER A 68 4.68 -53.20 -8.55
C SER A 68 4.30 -53.08 -7.08
N HIS A 69 5.09 -52.32 -6.33
CA HIS A 69 4.77 -52.02 -4.93
C HIS A 69 3.58 -51.06 -4.82
N PRO A 70 2.88 -51.04 -3.66
CA PRO A 70 1.87 -50.02 -3.38
C PRO A 70 2.46 -48.61 -3.47
N CYS A 71 1.74 -47.70 -4.11
CA CYS A 71 2.15 -46.30 -4.23
C CYS A 71 2.04 -45.57 -2.89
N GLN A 72 2.84 -44.51 -2.73
CA GLN A 72 2.81 -43.69 -1.53
C GLN A 72 1.60 -42.76 -1.52
N ALA A 73 1.32 -42.14 -0.37
CA ALA A 73 0.31 -41.09 -0.27
C ALA A 73 0.66 -39.93 -1.21
N GLY A 74 -0.33 -39.43 -1.96
CA GLY A 74 -0.13 -38.37 -2.96
C GLY A 74 0.30 -38.89 -4.33
N GLU A 75 0.38 -40.21 -4.53
CA GLU A 75 0.70 -40.85 -5.79
C GLU A 75 -0.49 -41.64 -6.34
N ARG A 76 -0.77 -41.50 -7.63
CA ARG A 76 -1.76 -42.30 -8.35
C ARG A 76 -1.09 -43.48 -9.06
N LYS A 77 -1.84 -44.56 -9.22
CA LYS A 77 -1.47 -45.72 -10.03
C LYS A 77 -1.77 -45.45 -11.50
N LYS A 78 -0.75 -45.59 -12.34
CA LYS A 78 -0.87 -45.62 -13.80
C LYS A 78 -0.57 -47.02 -14.29
N ILE A 79 -1.61 -47.71 -14.75
CA ILE A 79 -1.53 -49.11 -15.19
C ILE A 79 -0.66 -49.19 -16.45
N VAL A 80 0.25 -50.18 -16.49
CA VAL A 80 1.06 -50.49 -17.67
C VAL A 80 0.16 -51.09 -18.75
N LYS A 81 0.21 -50.52 -19.96
CA LYS A 81 -0.63 -51.00 -21.08
C LYS A 81 -0.37 -52.49 -21.33
N GLY A 82 -1.43 -53.28 -21.28
CA GLY A 82 -1.38 -54.73 -21.54
C GLY A 82 -1.06 -55.62 -20.34
N ILE A 83 -0.73 -55.07 -19.15
CA ILE A 83 -0.42 -55.88 -17.95
C ILE A 83 -1.15 -55.31 -16.72
N PRO A 84 -2.30 -55.88 -16.30
CA PRO A 84 -3.17 -55.28 -15.29
C PRO A 84 -2.59 -55.27 -13.85
N CYS A 85 -1.64 -56.15 -13.53
CA CYS A 85 -1.01 -56.22 -12.21
C CYS A 85 0.22 -55.30 -12.07
N CYS A 86 0.65 -54.64 -13.14
CA CYS A 86 1.81 -53.75 -13.16
C CYS A 86 1.35 -52.29 -13.27
N TRP A 87 1.88 -51.41 -12.42
CA TRP A 87 1.60 -49.98 -12.46
C TRP A 87 2.83 -49.15 -12.11
N HIS A 88 2.86 -47.92 -12.63
CA HIS A 88 3.77 -46.87 -12.18
C HIS A 88 3.07 -45.96 -11.19
N CYS A 89 3.80 -45.53 -10.17
CA CYS A 89 3.33 -44.52 -9.22
C CYS A 89 3.71 -43.13 -9.76
N GLU A 90 2.71 -42.31 -10.05
CA GLU A 90 2.90 -40.92 -10.49
C GLU A 90 2.41 -39.99 -9.38
N ARG A 91 3.23 -39.01 -9.00
CA ARG A 91 2.84 -38.00 -8.01
C ARG A 91 1.80 -37.03 -8.60
N CYS A 92 0.80 -36.69 -7.79
CA CYS A 92 -0.07 -35.56 -8.09
C CYS A 92 0.73 -34.27 -7.83
N ASP A 93 0.94 -33.45 -8.87
CA ASP A 93 1.80 -32.26 -8.80
C ASP A 93 0.99 -30.96 -8.92
N GLY A 94 1.59 -29.84 -8.51
CA GLY A 94 0.97 -28.52 -8.49
C GLY A 94 -0.24 -28.48 -7.57
N TYR A 95 -1.38 -27.99 -8.07
CA TYR A 95 -2.63 -27.89 -7.29
C TYR A 95 -3.49 -29.16 -7.33
N GLN A 96 -2.89 -30.30 -7.68
CA GLN A 96 -3.59 -31.58 -7.70
C GLN A 96 -3.45 -32.33 -6.37
N TYR A 97 -4.49 -33.08 -6.03
CA TYR A 97 -4.48 -34.04 -4.93
C TYR A 97 -4.97 -35.41 -5.43
N GLN A 98 -4.58 -36.46 -4.73
CA GLN A 98 -5.00 -37.82 -4.93
C GLN A 98 -6.45 -37.97 -4.47
N ALA A 99 -7.39 -37.97 -5.41
CA ALA A 99 -8.80 -38.17 -5.11
C ALA A 99 -9.12 -39.66 -4.94
N ASP A 100 -8.55 -40.49 -5.83
CA ASP A 100 -8.67 -41.94 -5.81
C ASP A 100 -7.31 -42.57 -6.06
N THR A 101 -7.20 -43.90 -5.92
CA THR A 101 -5.96 -44.64 -6.18
C THR A 101 -5.46 -44.48 -7.63
N TYR A 102 -6.33 -44.10 -8.58
CA TYR A 102 -6.01 -43.98 -10.00
C TYR A 102 -6.09 -42.55 -10.55
N THR A 103 -6.65 -41.60 -9.77
CA THR A 103 -6.97 -40.26 -10.29
C THR A 103 -6.42 -39.16 -9.39
N CYS A 104 -5.79 -38.16 -10.02
CA CYS A 104 -5.49 -36.88 -9.40
C CYS A 104 -6.55 -35.88 -9.84
N LYS A 105 -7.07 -35.08 -8.92
CA LYS A 105 -8.03 -33.99 -9.21
C LYS A 105 -7.44 -32.65 -8.77
N MET A 106 -7.82 -31.58 -9.45
CA MET A 106 -7.44 -30.22 -9.04
C MET A 106 -8.23 -29.80 -7.80
N CYS A 107 -7.55 -29.14 -6.86
CA CYS A 107 -8.21 -28.43 -5.77
C CYS A 107 -9.03 -27.25 -6.31
N ARG A 108 -10.08 -26.86 -5.56
CA ARG A 108 -10.84 -25.64 -5.82
C ARG A 108 -9.92 -24.41 -5.73
N PHE A 109 -10.28 -23.31 -6.37
CA PHE A 109 -9.41 -22.14 -6.54
C PHE A 109 -8.92 -21.50 -5.22
N ASP A 110 -9.74 -21.52 -4.18
CA ASP A 110 -9.46 -21.04 -2.82
C ASP A 110 -8.70 -22.04 -1.94
N LEU A 111 -8.42 -23.23 -2.46
CA LEU A 111 -7.76 -24.32 -1.76
C LEU A 111 -6.42 -24.68 -2.43
N ARG A 112 -5.53 -25.27 -1.64
CA ARG A 112 -4.25 -25.86 -2.07
C ARG A 112 -4.12 -27.28 -1.54
N PRO A 113 -3.34 -28.17 -2.18
CA PRO A 113 -3.10 -29.50 -1.63
C PRO A 113 -2.39 -29.43 -0.28
N ASN A 114 -2.64 -30.42 0.57
CA ASN A 114 -1.85 -30.65 1.77
C ASN A 114 -0.44 -31.18 1.42
N VAL A 115 0.46 -31.22 2.41
CA VAL A 115 1.86 -31.66 2.21
C VAL A 115 1.97 -33.06 1.58
N ASN A 116 1.00 -33.94 1.85
CA ASN A 116 0.97 -35.31 1.35
C ASN A 116 0.15 -35.46 0.05
N HIS A 117 -0.37 -34.38 -0.53
CA HIS A 117 -1.26 -34.38 -1.69
C HIS A 117 -2.44 -35.38 -1.60
N THR A 118 -2.94 -35.67 -0.41
CA THR A 118 -4.09 -36.56 -0.17
C THR A 118 -5.42 -35.81 -0.08
N GLY A 119 -5.37 -34.49 0.06
CA GLY A 119 -6.56 -33.65 0.17
C GLY A 119 -6.23 -32.18 -0.01
N CYS A 120 -7.27 -31.35 -0.02
CA CYS A 120 -7.15 -29.91 -0.16
C CYS A 120 -7.37 -29.20 1.18
N VAL A 121 -6.56 -28.19 1.45
CA VAL A 121 -6.65 -27.30 2.62
C VAL A 121 -6.81 -25.84 2.15
N PRO A 122 -7.44 -24.97 2.94
CA PRO A 122 -7.58 -23.56 2.59
C PRO A 122 -6.22 -22.87 2.36
N ILE A 123 -6.16 -22.00 1.35
CA ILE A 123 -5.00 -21.14 1.13
C ILE A 123 -4.92 -20.14 2.29
N PRO A 124 -3.74 -19.99 2.95
CA PRO A 124 -3.60 -19.06 4.05
C PRO A 124 -3.75 -17.61 3.56
N ILE A 125 -4.54 -16.84 4.29
CA ILE A 125 -4.83 -15.44 3.97
C ILE A 125 -3.77 -14.56 4.63
N VAL A 126 -3.15 -13.68 3.84
CA VAL A 126 -2.24 -12.64 4.29
C VAL A 126 -2.94 -11.29 4.32
N LYS A 127 -2.55 -10.47 5.29
CA LYS A 127 -3.03 -9.11 5.49
C LYS A 127 -1.86 -8.23 5.90
N LEU A 128 -2.01 -6.92 5.76
CA LEU A 128 -1.03 -5.97 6.26
C LEU A 128 -1.05 -6.01 7.79
N GLU A 129 -0.01 -6.58 8.39
CA GLU A 129 0.15 -6.62 9.84
C GLU A 129 0.81 -5.34 10.37
N TRP A 130 0.37 -4.87 11.54
CA TRP A 130 0.93 -3.69 12.21
C TRP A 130 2.42 -3.84 12.57
N SER A 131 2.88 -5.07 12.76
CA SER A 131 4.28 -5.42 13.03
C SER A 131 5.17 -5.37 11.79
N SER A 132 4.58 -5.32 10.58
CA SER A 132 5.35 -5.30 9.33
C SER A 132 6.10 -3.97 9.18
N PRO A 133 7.38 -3.99 8.74
CA PRO A 133 8.13 -2.75 8.47
C PRO A 133 7.40 -1.79 7.53
N TRP A 134 6.65 -2.34 6.56
CA TRP A 134 5.81 -1.61 5.62
C TRP A 134 4.70 -0.78 6.31
N ALA A 135 4.21 -1.23 7.46
CA ALA A 135 3.20 -0.51 8.25
C ALA A 135 3.81 0.41 9.32
N VAL A 136 4.89 -0.02 9.97
CA VAL A 136 5.50 0.72 11.10
C VAL A 136 5.99 2.11 10.67
N ILE A 137 6.66 2.23 9.52
CA ILE A 137 7.24 3.50 9.06
C ILE A 137 6.13 4.56 8.83
N PRO A 138 5.08 4.31 8.02
CA PRO A 138 3.98 5.26 7.86
C PRO A 138 3.29 5.63 9.18
N VAL A 139 3.09 4.66 10.09
CA VAL A 139 2.44 4.91 11.39
C VAL A 139 3.26 5.90 12.22
N LEU A 140 4.58 5.72 12.30
CA LEU A 140 5.44 6.63 13.05
C LEU A 140 5.36 8.06 12.50
N ILE A 141 5.42 8.23 11.18
CA ILE A 141 5.27 9.54 10.54
C ILE A 141 3.89 10.14 10.86
N ALA A 142 2.82 9.35 10.80
CA ALA A 142 1.47 9.80 11.11
C ALA A 142 1.29 10.19 12.58
N VAL A 143 1.85 9.42 13.53
CA VAL A 143 1.80 9.73 14.97
C VAL A 143 2.51 11.04 15.26
N VAL A 144 3.74 11.22 14.75
CA VAL A 144 4.50 12.46 14.90
C VAL A 144 3.76 13.63 14.26
N GLY A 145 3.21 13.43 13.06
CA GLY A 145 2.42 14.41 12.34
C GLY A 145 1.15 14.85 13.08
N ILE A 146 0.43 13.90 13.69
CA ILE A 146 -0.76 14.20 14.51
C ILE A 146 -0.36 14.99 15.75
N MET A 147 0.68 14.57 16.49
CA MET A 147 1.16 15.29 17.66
C MET A 147 1.56 16.74 17.30
N ALA A 148 2.30 16.92 16.21
CA ALA A 148 2.67 18.24 15.72
C ALA A 148 1.44 19.07 15.29
N THR A 149 0.46 18.46 14.62
CA THR A 149 -0.77 19.15 14.21
C THR A 149 -1.58 19.61 15.41
N VAL A 150 -1.76 18.74 16.42
CA VAL A 150 -2.43 19.08 17.68
C VAL A 150 -1.70 20.21 18.40
N PHE A 151 -0.37 20.17 18.47
CA PHE A 151 0.44 21.24 19.06
C PHE A 151 0.21 22.60 18.36
N VAL A 152 0.20 22.61 17.02
CA VAL A 152 -0.09 23.81 16.23
C VAL A 152 -1.51 24.32 16.50
N VAL A 153 -2.51 23.43 16.50
CA VAL A 153 -3.92 23.77 16.77
C VAL A 153 -4.06 24.38 18.17
N VAL A 154 -3.52 23.74 19.21
CA VAL A 154 -3.56 24.23 20.60
C VAL A 154 -2.91 25.61 20.70
N THR A 155 -1.75 25.81 20.05
CA THR A 155 -1.07 27.11 20.03
C THR A 155 -1.93 28.17 19.34
N PHE A 156 -2.50 27.87 18.18
CA PHE A 156 -3.35 28.80 17.42
C PHE A 156 -4.62 29.17 18.19
N VAL A 157 -5.24 28.22 18.90
CA VAL A 157 -6.41 28.46 19.75
C VAL A 157 -6.03 29.30 20.98
N ARG A 158 -4.89 29.02 21.62
CA ARG A 158 -4.44 29.76 22.80
C ARG A 158 -4.04 31.21 22.50
N TYR A 159 -3.49 31.45 21.31
CA TYR A 159 -3.03 32.74 20.81
C TYR A 159 -3.92 33.29 19.68
N ASN A 160 -5.20 32.93 19.69
CA ASN A 160 -6.17 33.22 18.63
C ASN A 160 -6.38 34.73 18.36
N ASP A 161 -6.05 35.56 19.35
CA ASP A 161 -6.17 37.01 19.25
C ASP A 161 -4.96 37.74 18.69
N THR A 162 -3.85 37.03 18.49
CA THR A 162 -2.60 37.60 17.99
C THR A 162 -2.73 38.07 16.53
N PRO A 163 -2.09 39.20 16.16
CA PRO A 163 -2.19 39.74 14.81
C PRO A 163 -1.67 38.79 13.73
N ILE A 164 -0.68 37.94 14.05
CA ILE A 164 -0.16 36.91 13.12
C ILE A 164 -1.24 35.88 12.77
N VAL A 165 -1.92 35.34 13.78
CA VAL A 165 -2.99 34.33 13.58
C VAL A 165 -4.19 34.93 12.86
N LYS A 166 -4.57 36.17 13.20
CA LYS A 166 -5.63 36.93 12.51
C LYS A 166 -5.30 37.19 11.04
N ALA A 167 -4.08 37.62 10.72
CA ALA A 167 -3.65 37.92 9.35
C ALA A 167 -3.66 36.69 8.42
N SER A 168 -3.31 35.52 8.97
CA SER A 168 -3.30 34.23 8.25
C SER A 168 -4.69 33.77 7.77
N GLY A 169 -5.78 34.40 8.22
CA GLY A 169 -7.14 33.95 7.96
C GLY A 169 -7.49 32.75 8.84
N ARG A 170 -7.95 33.04 10.07
CA ARG A 170 -8.20 32.07 11.15
C ARG A 170 -9.03 30.88 10.69
N GLU A 171 -10.19 31.15 10.11
CA GLU A 171 -11.14 30.11 9.68
C GLU A 171 -10.53 29.13 8.68
N LEU A 172 -9.94 29.65 7.59
CA LEU A 172 -9.27 28.81 6.58
C LEU A 172 -8.06 28.07 7.15
N SER A 173 -7.37 28.66 8.12
CA SER A 173 -6.21 28.03 8.77
C SER A 173 -6.65 26.82 9.61
N TYR A 174 -7.80 26.89 10.29
CA TYR A 174 -8.37 25.74 11.00
C TYR A 174 -8.89 24.67 10.03
N VAL A 175 -9.56 25.05 8.95
CA VAL A 175 -10.01 24.08 7.92
C VAL A 175 -8.83 23.33 7.32
N LEU A 176 -7.74 24.02 7.00
CA LEU A 176 -6.51 23.39 6.49
C LEU A 176 -5.87 22.46 7.53
N LEU A 177 -5.79 22.86 8.81
CA LEU A 177 -5.27 22.00 9.88
C LEU A 177 -6.13 20.74 10.09
N THR A 178 -7.46 20.85 9.96
CA THR A 178 -8.37 19.70 9.98
C THR A 178 -8.10 18.76 8.81
N GLY A 179 -7.90 19.29 7.59
CA GLY A 179 -7.51 18.49 6.43
C GLY A 179 -6.18 17.75 6.64
N ILE A 180 -5.17 18.44 7.17
CA ILE A 180 -3.86 17.88 7.52
C ILE A 180 -4.00 16.75 8.55
N PHE A 181 -4.80 16.96 9.61
CA PHE A 181 -5.09 15.93 10.59
C PHE A 181 -5.74 14.69 9.96
N LEU A 182 -6.74 14.89 9.09
CA LEU A 182 -7.41 13.79 8.37
C LEU A 182 -6.44 13.04 7.45
N CYS A 183 -5.50 13.73 6.79
CA CYS A 183 -4.46 13.08 5.98
C CYS A 183 -3.61 12.11 6.81
N TYR A 184 -3.17 12.51 8.02
CA TYR A 184 -2.44 11.60 8.90
C TYR A 184 -3.33 10.49 9.48
N ALA A 185 -4.57 10.80 9.85
CA ALA A 185 -5.51 9.81 10.38
C ALA A 185 -5.84 8.71 9.34
N THR A 186 -5.85 9.06 8.06
CA THR A 186 -6.06 8.10 6.95
C THR A 186 -5.02 6.98 6.93
N THR A 187 -3.79 7.23 7.41
CA THR A 187 -2.75 6.20 7.51
C THR A 187 -3.20 5.01 8.38
N PHE A 188 -3.86 5.28 9.51
CA PHE A 188 -4.37 4.21 10.39
C PHE A 188 -5.50 3.42 9.72
N LEU A 189 -6.38 4.10 8.98
CA LEU A 189 -7.45 3.44 8.22
C LEU A 189 -6.88 2.51 7.15
N MET A 190 -5.82 2.93 6.46
CA MET A 190 -5.15 2.14 5.42
C MET A 190 -4.40 0.91 5.94
N ILE A 191 -3.97 0.93 7.20
CA ILE A 191 -3.24 -0.18 7.83
C ILE A 191 -4.19 -1.12 8.61
N SER A 192 -5.31 -0.61 9.10
CA SER A 192 -6.32 -1.38 9.82
C SER A 192 -6.80 -2.58 9.00
N THR A 193 -7.16 -3.68 9.68
CA THR A 193 -7.65 -4.89 9.00
C THR A 193 -8.85 -4.56 8.10
N PRO A 194 -8.84 -4.95 6.81
CA PRO A 194 -9.96 -4.68 5.91
C PRO A 194 -11.23 -5.33 6.43
N ASP A 195 -12.24 -4.50 6.61
CA ASP A 195 -13.61 -4.85 6.95
C ASP A 195 -14.52 -3.92 6.14
N VAL A 196 -15.80 -4.26 6.00
CA VAL A 196 -16.76 -3.44 5.24
C VAL A 196 -16.73 -1.99 5.72
N GLY A 197 -16.77 -1.75 7.04
CA GLY A 197 -16.71 -0.40 7.60
C GLY A 197 -15.38 0.30 7.33
N ILE A 198 -14.26 -0.39 7.53
CA ILE A 198 -12.92 0.16 7.28
C ILE A 198 -12.74 0.48 5.78
N CYS A 199 -13.22 -0.36 4.88
CA CYS A 199 -13.16 -0.13 3.44
C CYS A 199 -14.01 1.09 3.03
N SER A 200 -15.19 1.28 3.63
CA SER A 200 -15.96 2.50 3.42
C SER A 200 -15.20 3.75 3.89
N LEU A 201 -14.64 3.70 5.10
CA LEU A 201 -13.90 4.82 5.68
C LEU A 201 -12.64 5.16 4.87
N ARG A 202 -11.87 4.16 4.43
CA ARG A 202 -10.70 4.35 3.56
C ARG A 202 -11.07 5.13 2.31
N ARG A 203 -12.18 4.77 1.67
CA ARG A 203 -12.64 5.39 0.42
C ARG A 203 -13.10 6.85 0.62
N ILE A 204 -13.72 7.15 1.76
CA ILE A 204 -14.14 8.52 2.12
C ILE A 204 -12.92 9.37 2.45
N PHE A 205 -12.11 8.94 3.41
CA PHE A 205 -11.07 9.77 3.99
C PHE A 205 -9.84 9.95 3.10
N LEU A 206 -9.54 8.97 2.22
CA LEU A 206 -8.40 9.05 1.31
C LEU A 206 -8.43 10.29 0.42
N GLY A 207 -9.56 10.57 -0.23
CA GLY A 207 -9.73 11.76 -1.06
C GLY A 207 -10.07 13.00 -0.24
N LEU A 208 -10.88 12.85 0.81
CA LEU A 208 -11.46 13.99 1.52
C LEU A 208 -10.42 14.82 2.27
N GLY A 209 -9.46 14.20 2.98
CA GLY A 209 -8.44 14.94 3.73
C GLY A 209 -7.57 15.82 2.83
N MET A 210 -7.13 15.28 1.69
CA MET A 210 -6.37 16.02 0.70
C MET A 210 -7.20 17.09 0.00
N SER A 211 -8.45 16.77 -0.37
CA SER A 211 -9.36 17.71 -1.01
C SER A 211 -9.62 18.92 -0.11
N ILE A 212 -9.90 18.73 1.18
CA ILE A 212 -10.07 19.82 2.15
C ILE A 212 -8.79 20.67 2.25
N SER A 213 -7.64 20.02 2.36
CA SER A 213 -6.34 20.71 2.49
C SER A 213 -6.03 21.57 1.26
N TYR A 214 -6.11 20.98 0.06
CA TYR A 214 -5.82 21.71 -1.18
C TYR A 214 -6.91 22.73 -1.54
N ALA A 215 -8.19 22.49 -1.22
CA ALA A 215 -9.25 23.49 -1.39
C ALA A 215 -9.03 24.71 -0.50
N ALA A 216 -8.62 24.51 0.77
CA ALA A 216 -8.31 25.60 1.68
C ALA A 216 -7.07 26.39 1.21
N LEU A 217 -6.01 25.69 0.78
CA LEU A 217 -4.83 26.31 0.20
C LEU A 217 -5.16 27.09 -1.08
N LEU A 218 -5.92 26.50 -2.00
CA LEU A 218 -6.34 27.16 -3.22
C LEU A 218 -7.14 28.42 -2.93
N THR A 219 -8.09 28.36 -1.98
CA THR A 219 -8.89 29.52 -1.56
C THR A 219 -8.00 30.61 -0.96
N LYS A 220 -7.01 30.23 -0.15
CA LYS A 220 -6.04 31.17 0.44
C LYS A 220 -5.15 31.83 -0.61
N THR A 221 -4.62 31.06 -1.56
CA THR A 221 -3.81 31.56 -2.68
C THR A 221 -4.63 32.43 -3.63
N ASN A 222 -5.87 32.03 -3.93
CA ASN A 222 -6.80 32.80 -4.76
C ASN A 222 -7.13 34.16 -4.09
N ARG A 223 -7.35 34.19 -2.76
CA ARG A 223 -7.52 35.45 -2.02
C ARG A 223 -6.33 36.38 -2.23
N ILE A 224 -5.11 35.87 -2.08
CA ILE A 224 -3.88 36.65 -2.28
C ILE A 224 -3.85 37.19 -3.71
N TYR A 225 -4.02 36.31 -4.71
CA TYR A 225 -4.04 36.70 -6.12
C TYR A 225 -5.02 37.85 -6.40
N ARG A 226 -6.26 37.74 -5.92
CA ARG A 226 -7.31 38.75 -6.15
C ARG A 226 -7.00 40.09 -5.49
N ILE A 227 -6.36 40.09 -4.32
CA ILE A 227 -5.93 41.33 -3.65
C ILE A 227 -4.90 42.07 -4.50
N PHE A 228 -3.92 41.36 -5.08
CA PHE A 228 -2.86 41.96 -5.88
C PHE A 228 -3.30 42.35 -7.30
N GLU A 229 -4.07 41.49 -7.96
CA GLU A 229 -4.60 41.76 -9.30
C GLU A 229 -5.58 42.94 -9.28
N GLN A 230 -6.54 42.94 -8.36
CA GLN A 230 -7.51 44.03 -8.28
C GLN A 230 -6.89 45.30 -7.68
N GLY A 231 -5.94 45.19 -6.74
CA GLY A 231 -5.18 46.35 -6.26
C GLY A 231 -4.32 47.03 -7.34
N SER A 232 -3.98 46.30 -8.42
CA SER A 232 -3.31 46.86 -9.62
C SER A 232 -4.30 47.58 -10.56
N MET A 233 -5.57 47.17 -10.57
CA MET A 233 -6.57 47.63 -11.55
C MET A 233 -7.62 48.61 -10.97
N SER A 234 -7.88 48.62 -9.66
CA SER A 234 -8.91 49.45 -9.03
C SER A 234 -8.69 49.66 -7.52
N VAL A 235 -9.19 50.76 -6.98
CA VAL A 235 -9.14 51.09 -5.53
C VAL A 235 -10.32 50.46 -4.75
N SER A 236 -11.25 49.81 -5.44
CA SER A 236 -12.43 49.17 -4.81
C SER A 236 -12.07 47.83 -4.16
N ALA A 237 -12.67 47.55 -3.00
CA ALA A 237 -12.48 46.28 -2.31
C ALA A 237 -12.98 45.10 -3.18
N PRO A 238 -12.16 44.05 -3.37
CA PRO A 238 -12.59 42.86 -4.09
C PRO A 238 -13.86 42.22 -3.53
N ARG A 239 -14.79 41.79 -4.40
CA ARG A 239 -15.93 40.92 -4.01
C ARG A 239 -15.39 39.64 -3.33
N LEU A 240 -16.12 38.89 -2.49
CA LEU A 240 -15.63 37.60 -1.92
C LEU A 240 -14.37 37.64 -1.01
N ILE A 241 -14.04 38.77 -0.35
CA ILE A 241 -12.97 38.79 0.70
C ILE A 241 -13.48 38.26 2.05
N SER A 242 -14.79 38.23 2.27
CA SER A 242 -15.36 37.86 3.56
C SER A 242 -14.96 36.44 3.98
N PRO A 243 -14.59 36.21 5.27
CA PRO A 243 -14.31 34.87 5.78
C PRO A 243 -15.43 33.86 5.50
N ALA A 244 -16.69 34.30 5.58
CA ALA A 244 -17.84 33.44 5.28
C ALA A 244 -17.83 32.98 3.81
N SER A 245 -17.55 33.89 2.86
CA SER A 245 -17.46 33.52 1.44
C SER A 245 -16.28 32.58 1.14
N GLN A 246 -15.18 32.70 1.87
CA GLN A 246 -14.02 31.81 1.73
C GLN A 246 -14.33 30.39 2.22
N LEU A 247 -15.04 30.26 3.34
CA LEU A 247 -15.50 28.96 3.83
C LEU A 247 -16.47 28.32 2.85
N VAL A 248 -17.42 29.08 2.30
CA VAL A 248 -18.36 28.57 1.29
C VAL A 248 -17.62 28.05 0.05
N ILE A 249 -16.62 28.78 -0.46
CA ILE A 249 -15.80 28.32 -1.60
C ILE A 249 -15.00 27.05 -1.25
N THR A 250 -14.43 27.00 -0.05
CA THR A 250 -13.62 25.85 0.38
C THR A 250 -14.48 24.60 0.53
N PHE A 251 -15.63 24.72 1.20
CA PHE A 251 -16.57 23.62 1.37
C PHE A 251 -17.25 23.22 0.06
N SER A 252 -17.52 24.16 -0.86
CA SER A 252 -18.07 23.80 -2.16
C SER A 252 -17.07 22.98 -2.98
N LEU A 253 -15.79 23.35 -3.02
CA LEU A 253 -14.74 22.55 -3.64
C LEU A 253 -14.59 21.17 -2.97
N ALA A 254 -14.52 21.11 -1.64
CA ALA A 254 -14.44 19.84 -0.92
C ALA A 254 -15.68 18.94 -1.13
N SER A 255 -16.87 19.55 -1.30
CA SER A 255 -18.11 18.80 -1.53
C SER A 255 -18.13 18.05 -2.86
N VAL A 256 -17.40 18.53 -3.88
CA VAL A 256 -17.27 17.82 -5.17
C VAL A 256 -16.63 16.45 -4.96
N GLN A 257 -15.60 16.36 -4.13
CA GLN A 257 -14.97 15.09 -3.77
C GLN A 257 -15.95 14.17 -3.05
N LEU A 258 -16.70 14.70 -2.09
CA LEU A 258 -17.67 13.92 -1.32
C LEU A 258 -18.81 13.40 -2.21
N LEU A 259 -19.33 14.23 -3.12
CA LEU A 259 -20.33 13.85 -4.11
C LEU A 259 -19.82 12.72 -5.01
N GLY A 260 -18.59 12.82 -5.51
CA GLY A 260 -17.97 11.75 -6.30
C GLY A 260 -17.88 10.43 -5.54
N VAL A 261 -17.49 10.48 -4.27
CA VAL A 261 -17.44 9.30 -3.38
C VAL A 261 -18.84 8.70 -3.18
N CYS A 262 -19.85 9.53 -2.90
CA CYS A 262 -21.24 9.11 -2.71
C CYS A 262 -21.84 8.46 -3.97
N ILE A 263 -21.61 9.05 -5.15
CA ILE A 263 -22.02 8.46 -6.44
C ILE A 263 -21.38 7.09 -6.60
N TRP A 264 -20.07 7.00 -6.33
CA TRP A 264 -19.37 5.73 -6.46
C TRP A 264 -19.94 4.68 -5.50
N PHE A 265 -20.33 5.03 -4.28
CA PHE A 265 -20.95 4.08 -3.35
C PHE A 265 -22.29 3.53 -3.85
N GLY A 266 -23.04 4.32 -4.61
CA GLY A 266 -24.29 3.87 -5.23
C GLY A 266 -24.06 2.89 -6.38
N VAL A 267 -22.98 3.05 -7.14
CA VAL A 267 -22.61 2.15 -8.25
C VAL A 267 -21.93 0.89 -7.74
N ASP A 268 -20.87 1.06 -6.95
CA ASP A 268 -20.01 -0.01 -6.42
C ASP A 268 -19.89 0.12 -4.89
N PRO A 269 -20.71 -0.62 -4.11
CA PRO A 269 -20.65 -0.60 -2.66
C PRO A 269 -19.33 -1.21 -2.17
N SER A 270 -18.75 -0.64 -1.11
CA SER A 270 -17.48 -1.13 -0.55
C SER A 270 -17.66 -2.52 0.06
N LYS A 271 -16.84 -3.48 -0.38
CA LYS A 271 -16.76 -4.84 0.16
C LYS A 271 -15.31 -5.19 0.49
N ALA A 272 -15.11 -6.05 1.47
CA ALA A 272 -13.81 -6.68 1.71
C ALA A 272 -13.79 -8.01 0.95
N ILE A 273 -12.79 -8.21 0.10
CA ILE A 273 -12.64 -9.42 -0.72
C ILE A 273 -11.29 -10.06 -0.49
N ILE A 274 -11.23 -11.38 -0.68
CA ILE A 274 -9.98 -12.12 -0.66
C ILE A 274 -9.62 -12.39 -2.11
N ASP A 275 -8.48 -11.85 -2.53
CA ASP A 275 -7.95 -12.06 -3.86
C ASP A 275 -6.89 -13.16 -3.83
N TYR A 276 -7.15 -14.23 -4.55
CA TYR A 276 -6.23 -15.35 -4.71
C TYR A 276 -5.40 -15.25 -5.98
N GLU A 277 -5.77 -14.41 -6.95
CA GLU A 277 -5.14 -14.38 -8.27
C GLU A 277 -3.74 -13.77 -8.22
N ASP A 278 -3.59 -12.71 -7.44
CA ASP A 278 -2.35 -11.94 -7.31
C ASP A 278 -1.19 -12.72 -6.67
N GLN A 279 -1.48 -13.67 -5.77
CA GLN A 279 -0.46 -14.42 -5.00
C GLN A 279 -0.61 -15.94 -5.11
N ARG A 280 -1.24 -16.43 -6.17
CA ARG A 280 -1.25 -17.86 -6.52
C ARG A 280 -0.05 -18.21 -7.38
N THR A 281 1.05 -18.54 -6.71
CA THR A 281 2.28 -19.02 -7.36
C THR A 281 2.11 -20.42 -7.95
N SER A 282 2.99 -20.81 -8.88
CA SER A 282 3.05 -22.19 -9.41
C SER A 282 3.31 -23.22 -8.30
N ASP A 283 4.05 -22.83 -7.26
CA ASP A 283 4.22 -23.62 -6.04
C ASP A 283 3.01 -23.45 -5.11
N PRO A 284 2.23 -24.51 -4.82
CA PRO A 284 1.08 -24.46 -3.92
C PRO A 284 1.46 -24.14 -2.47
N VAL A 285 2.69 -24.41 -2.04
CA VAL A 285 3.15 -24.15 -0.66
C VAL A 285 3.32 -22.65 -0.41
N MET A 286 3.66 -21.90 -1.46
CA MET A 286 3.85 -20.45 -1.40
C MET A 286 2.59 -19.66 -1.74
N ALA A 287 1.52 -20.32 -2.19
CA ALA A 287 0.25 -19.69 -2.50
C ALA A 287 -0.35 -18.99 -1.27
N ARG A 288 -0.73 -17.72 -1.44
CA ARG A 288 -1.39 -16.90 -0.42
C ARG A 288 -2.63 -16.22 -1.01
N GLY A 289 -3.65 -16.01 -0.19
CA GLY A 289 -4.78 -15.14 -0.51
C GLY A 289 -4.59 -13.77 0.13
N VAL A 290 -4.83 -12.69 -0.59
CA VAL A 290 -4.64 -11.32 -0.07
C VAL A 290 -5.99 -10.74 0.33
N LEU A 291 -6.16 -10.41 1.62
CA LEU A 291 -7.36 -9.70 2.08
C LEU A 291 -7.22 -8.20 1.76
N LYS A 292 -8.06 -7.68 0.86
CA LYS A 292 -8.07 -6.27 0.44
C LYS A 292 -9.49 -5.72 0.33
N CYS A 293 -9.60 -4.39 0.27
CA CYS A 293 -10.85 -3.73 -0.08
C CYS A 293 -11.07 -3.81 -1.60
N ASP A 294 -12.29 -4.09 -2.01
CA ASP A 294 -12.69 -4.07 -3.41
C ASP A 294 -12.79 -2.62 -3.90
N ILE A 295 -11.66 -2.12 -4.40
CA ILE A 295 -11.51 -0.77 -4.94
C ILE A 295 -10.85 -0.93 -6.30
N SER A 296 -11.55 -0.54 -7.36
CA SER A 296 -11.00 -0.56 -8.71
C SER A 296 -9.89 0.49 -8.84
N ASP A 297 -8.87 0.20 -9.66
CA ASP A 297 -7.80 1.14 -9.96
C ASP A 297 -8.35 2.45 -10.53
N LEU A 298 -9.39 2.37 -11.37
CA LEU A 298 -10.11 3.53 -11.88
C LEU A 298 -10.71 4.39 -10.76
N SER A 299 -11.37 3.76 -9.77
CA SER A 299 -11.92 4.46 -8.61
C SER A 299 -10.83 5.22 -7.85
N LEU A 300 -9.72 4.54 -7.59
CA LEU A 300 -8.58 5.13 -6.89
C LEU A 300 -7.98 6.30 -7.68
N ILE A 301 -7.80 6.15 -8.99
CA ILE A 301 -7.30 7.21 -9.87
C ILE A 301 -8.25 8.41 -9.88
N CYS A 302 -9.56 8.19 -9.97
CA CYS A 302 -10.55 9.28 -9.93
C CYS A 302 -10.56 9.99 -8.56
N LEU A 303 -10.51 9.24 -7.46
CA LEU A 303 -10.48 9.77 -6.09
C LEU A 303 -9.25 10.66 -5.85
N LEU A 304 -8.07 10.21 -6.27
CA LEU A 304 -6.83 10.97 -6.15
C LEU A 304 -6.75 12.10 -7.19
N GLY A 305 -7.31 11.88 -8.38
CA GLY A 305 -7.25 12.79 -9.52
C GLY A 305 -7.86 14.16 -9.24
N TYR A 306 -9.00 14.22 -8.54
CA TYR A 306 -9.57 15.52 -8.15
C TYR A 306 -8.67 16.28 -7.18
N SER A 307 -8.08 15.59 -6.20
CA SER A 307 -7.11 16.19 -5.27
C SER A 307 -5.85 16.68 -6.02
N MET A 308 -5.39 15.94 -7.03
CA MET A 308 -4.29 16.38 -7.90
C MET A 308 -4.66 17.61 -8.73
N LEU A 309 -5.88 17.66 -9.27
CA LEU A 309 -6.36 18.82 -10.02
C LEU A 309 -6.43 20.08 -9.14
N LEU A 310 -6.90 19.96 -7.89
CA LEU A 310 -6.87 21.05 -6.92
C LEU A 310 -5.44 21.50 -6.62
N MET A 311 -4.53 20.55 -6.42
CA MET A 311 -3.11 20.84 -6.18
C MET A 311 -2.49 21.58 -7.37
N VAL A 312 -2.64 21.09 -8.60
CA VAL A 312 -2.11 21.73 -9.82
C VAL A 312 -2.69 23.13 -9.99
N THR A 313 -4.00 23.29 -9.81
CA THR A 313 -4.66 24.60 -9.87
C THR A 313 -4.07 25.55 -8.83
N CYS A 314 -3.88 25.09 -7.59
CA CYS A 314 -3.26 25.89 -6.54
C CYS A 314 -1.81 26.27 -6.89
N THR A 315 -1.05 25.37 -7.52
CA THR A 315 0.32 25.64 -8.01
C THR A 315 0.33 26.74 -9.06
N VAL A 316 -0.60 26.73 -10.02
CA VAL A 316 -0.74 27.78 -11.04
C VAL A 316 -1.00 29.14 -10.39
N TYR A 317 -1.94 29.22 -9.44
CA TYR A 317 -2.20 30.46 -8.70
C TYR A 317 -1.00 30.89 -7.85
N ALA A 318 -0.29 29.94 -7.23
CA ALA A 318 0.90 30.23 -6.43
C ALA A 318 2.02 30.87 -7.29
N ILE A 319 2.21 30.37 -8.52
CA ILE A 319 3.14 30.96 -9.50
C ILE A 319 2.73 32.39 -9.84
N LYS A 320 1.43 32.63 -10.12
CA LYS A 320 0.93 33.99 -10.39
C LYS A 320 1.14 34.95 -9.21
N THR A 321 1.18 34.45 -7.98
CA THR A 321 1.42 35.26 -6.78
C THR A 321 2.90 35.41 -6.40
N ARG A 322 3.86 34.92 -7.19
CA ARG A 322 5.30 35.04 -6.89
C ARG A 322 5.82 36.49 -6.89
N GLY A 323 5.22 37.38 -7.68
CA GLY A 323 5.60 38.79 -7.78
C GLY A 323 5.12 39.66 -6.61
N VAL A 324 4.48 39.05 -5.60
CA VAL A 324 3.98 39.76 -4.42
C VAL A 324 5.16 40.28 -3.58
N PRO A 325 5.22 41.58 -3.25
CA PRO A 325 6.30 42.14 -2.44
C PRO A 325 6.39 41.46 -1.07
N GLU A 326 7.61 41.29 -0.57
CA GLU A 326 7.92 40.57 0.68
C GLU A 326 7.21 41.11 1.92
N THR A 327 6.62 42.31 1.86
CA THR A 327 5.76 42.83 2.93
C THR A 327 4.55 41.94 3.21
N PHE A 328 4.11 41.11 2.26
CA PHE A 328 3.15 40.02 2.44
C PHE A 328 3.85 38.65 2.46
N ASN A 329 4.64 38.42 3.51
CA ASN A 329 5.49 37.25 3.76
C ASN A 329 4.81 35.85 3.69
N GLU A 330 3.50 35.76 3.42
CA GLU A 330 2.79 34.48 3.32
C GLU A 330 2.84 33.83 1.94
N ALA A 331 3.07 34.59 0.85
CA ALA A 331 2.99 34.05 -0.51
C ALA A 331 4.14 33.06 -0.85
N LYS A 332 5.37 33.36 -0.38
CA LYS A 332 6.54 32.50 -0.58
C LYS A 332 6.41 31.10 0.04
N PRO A 333 6.09 30.93 1.34
CA PRO A 333 5.95 29.61 1.95
C PRO A 333 4.80 28.80 1.33
N ILE A 334 3.73 29.46 0.87
CA ILE A 334 2.66 28.81 0.09
C ILE A 334 3.21 28.25 -1.24
N GLY A 335 3.96 29.05 -1.99
CA GLY A 335 4.60 28.59 -3.22
C GLY A 335 5.52 27.39 -3.00
N PHE A 336 6.42 27.46 -2.01
CA PHE A 336 7.30 26.34 -1.67
C PHE A 336 6.53 25.08 -1.29
N THR A 337 5.48 25.20 -0.47
CA THR A 337 4.60 24.08 -0.13
C THR A 337 4.05 23.42 -1.39
N MET A 338 3.46 24.20 -2.29
CA MET A 338 2.86 23.68 -3.52
C MET A 338 3.88 22.98 -4.44
N TYR A 339 5.09 23.53 -4.59
CA TYR A 339 6.13 22.91 -5.43
C TYR A 339 6.61 21.59 -4.84
N THR A 340 6.87 21.54 -3.53
CA THR A 340 7.30 20.32 -2.87
C THR A 340 6.22 19.25 -2.90
N THR A 341 4.95 19.60 -2.68
CA THR A 341 3.84 18.64 -2.79
C THR A 341 3.70 18.10 -4.21
N CYS A 342 3.87 18.94 -5.24
CA CYS A 342 3.85 18.46 -6.63
C CYS A 342 4.96 17.42 -6.90
N ILE A 343 6.18 17.65 -6.40
CA ILE A 343 7.30 16.70 -6.58
C ILE A 343 6.97 15.35 -5.92
N ILE A 344 6.39 15.35 -4.71
CA ILE A 344 5.99 14.13 -4.02
C ILE A 344 4.99 13.33 -4.85
N TRP A 345 3.97 13.99 -5.40
CA TRP A 345 2.95 13.33 -6.20
C TRP A 345 3.45 12.87 -7.58
N LEU A 346 4.39 13.61 -8.19
CA LEU A 346 5.06 13.17 -9.41
C LEU A 346 5.92 11.92 -9.18
N ALA A 347 6.54 11.78 -8.00
CA ALA A 347 7.28 10.57 -7.63
C ALA A 347 6.36 9.38 -7.30
N PHE A 348 5.17 9.64 -6.72
CA PHE A 348 4.19 8.61 -6.40
C PHE A 348 3.67 7.86 -7.64
N ILE A 349 3.35 8.58 -8.72
CA ILE A 349 2.75 8.01 -9.95
C ILE A 349 3.55 6.82 -10.52
N PRO A 350 4.86 6.95 -10.84
CA PRO A 350 5.63 5.84 -11.41
C PRO A 350 5.81 4.68 -10.42
N ILE A 351 5.88 4.95 -9.10
CA ILE A 351 5.98 3.89 -8.09
C ILE A 351 4.67 3.10 -8.03
N PHE A 352 3.52 3.78 -8.07
CA PHE A 352 2.20 3.17 -8.00
C PHE A 352 1.94 2.22 -9.19
N PHE A 353 2.23 2.67 -10.41
CA PHE A 353 2.01 1.87 -11.62
C PHE A 353 3.13 0.85 -11.88
N GLY A 354 4.38 1.18 -11.56
CA GLY A 354 5.54 0.30 -11.76
C GLY A 354 5.53 -0.94 -10.87
N THR A 355 4.80 -0.90 -9.75
CA THR A 355 4.69 -2.03 -8.80
C THR A 355 3.49 -2.93 -9.06
N SER A 356 2.70 -2.66 -10.11
CA SER A 356 1.52 -3.46 -10.47
C SER A 356 1.82 -4.94 -10.75
N GLN A 357 3.04 -5.27 -11.16
CA GLN A 357 3.48 -6.64 -11.47
C GLN A 357 4.20 -7.36 -10.31
N SER A 358 4.46 -6.69 -9.19
CA SER A 358 5.20 -7.31 -8.09
C SER A 358 4.28 -8.15 -7.19
N THR A 359 4.81 -9.26 -6.66
CA THR A 359 4.10 -10.09 -5.66
C THR A 359 3.75 -9.28 -4.41
N GLU A 360 4.51 -8.23 -4.11
CA GLU A 360 4.33 -7.35 -2.95
C GLU A 360 3.50 -6.09 -3.25
N LYS A 361 2.78 -6.04 -4.37
CA LYS A 361 2.07 -4.83 -4.83
C LYS A 361 1.17 -4.20 -3.77
N MET A 362 0.44 -4.99 -2.98
CA MET A 362 -0.42 -4.48 -1.90
C MET A 362 0.38 -3.69 -0.86
N TYR A 363 1.53 -4.25 -0.43
CA TYR A 363 2.39 -3.63 0.57
C TYR A 363 2.97 -2.33 0.03
N ILE A 364 3.52 -2.36 -1.18
CA ILE A 364 4.22 -1.22 -1.76
C ILE A 364 3.24 -0.08 -2.11
N GLN A 365 2.10 -0.39 -2.74
CA GLN A 365 1.12 0.63 -3.11
C GLN A 365 0.51 1.31 -1.87
N THR A 366 0.11 0.53 -0.86
CA THR A 366 -0.47 1.07 0.38
C THR A 366 0.54 1.92 1.14
N THR A 367 1.78 1.44 1.28
CA THR A 367 2.87 2.15 1.98
C THR A 367 3.23 3.43 1.24
N THR A 368 3.44 3.36 -0.07
CA THR A 368 3.82 4.54 -0.86
C THR A 368 2.72 5.59 -0.85
N LEU A 369 1.46 5.19 -0.98
CA LEU A 369 0.31 6.10 -0.88
C LEU A 369 0.25 6.80 0.49
N THR A 370 0.32 6.05 1.59
CA THR A 370 0.25 6.61 2.95
C THR A 370 1.44 7.51 3.28
N ILE A 371 2.65 7.16 2.85
CA ILE A 371 3.84 8.01 2.97
C ILE A 371 3.67 9.30 2.15
N SER A 372 3.17 9.21 0.91
CA SER A 372 3.01 10.36 0.03
C SER A 372 1.98 11.37 0.59
N VAL A 373 0.86 10.86 1.10
CA VAL A 373 -0.17 11.66 1.79
C VAL A 373 0.40 12.30 3.06
N SER A 374 1.09 11.51 3.91
CA SER A 374 1.67 12.00 5.17
C SER A 374 2.78 13.03 4.93
N LEU A 375 3.62 12.84 3.91
CA LEU A 375 4.68 13.77 3.55
C LEU A 375 4.10 15.07 2.99
N SER A 376 3.06 15.01 2.16
CA SER A 376 2.36 16.22 1.68
C SER A 376 1.76 17.04 2.84
N ALA A 377 1.15 16.34 3.82
CA ALA A 377 0.66 16.95 5.04
C ALA A 377 1.79 17.55 5.90
N SER A 378 2.95 16.87 5.98
CA SER A 378 4.14 17.32 6.72
C SER A 378 4.73 18.58 6.12
N VAL A 379 4.83 18.66 4.79
CA VAL A 379 5.29 19.84 4.07
C VAL A 379 4.37 21.03 4.34
N SER A 380 3.05 20.81 4.27
CA SER A 380 2.06 21.86 4.56
C SER A 380 2.15 22.36 6.00
N LEU A 381 2.29 21.46 6.97
CA LEU A 381 2.45 21.80 8.38
C LEU A 381 3.78 22.55 8.64
N GLY A 382 4.88 22.00 8.12
CA GLY A 382 6.23 22.49 8.33
C GLY A 382 6.50 23.84 7.68
N LEU A 383 6.09 24.05 6.43
CA LEU A 383 6.41 25.30 5.72
C LEU A 383 5.42 26.43 6.01
N LEU A 384 4.15 26.11 6.29
CA LEU A 384 3.12 27.14 6.47
C LEU A 384 2.90 27.53 7.94
N TYR A 385 3.01 26.57 8.87
CA TYR A 385 2.61 26.76 10.25
C TYR A 385 3.78 26.80 11.22
N MET A 386 4.83 25.99 11.05
CA MET A 386 5.98 26.02 11.97
C MET A 386 6.63 27.42 12.08
N PRO A 387 6.86 28.19 10.99
CA PRO A 387 7.40 29.54 11.11
C PRO A 387 6.48 30.46 11.92
N LYS A 388 5.16 30.29 11.81
CA LYS A 388 4.18 31.10 12.55
C LYS A 388 4.16 30.75 14.02
N VAL A 389 4.18 29.45 14.35
CA VAL A 389 4.24 28.97 15.73
C VAL A 389 5.55 29.40 16.39
N TYR A 390 6.67 29.31 15.66
CA TYR A 390 7.97 29.77 16.14
C TYR A 390 7.94 31.26 16.53
N VAL A 391 7.43 32.13 15.65
CA VAL A 391 7.33 33.57 15.96
C VAL A 391 6.36 33.83 17.13
N VAL A 392 5.21 33.16 17.18
CA VAL A 392 4.22 33.35 18.25
C VAL A 392 4.76 32.97 19.63
N LEU A 393 5.58 31.92 19.73
CA LEU A 393 6.11 31.42 21.01
C LEU A 393 7.43 32.07 21.42
N PHE A 394 8.39 32.20 20.50
CA PHE A 394 9.76 32.61 20.81
C PHE A 394 10.06 34.07 20.50
N HIS A 395 9.28 34.71 19.61
CA HIS A 395 9.48 36.10 19.19
C HIS A 395 8.20 36.94 19.32
N PRO A 396 7.60 37.04 20.53
CA PRO A 396 6.37 37.80 20.74
C PRO A 396 6.51 39.29 20.39
N GLU A 397 7.73 39.84 20.37
CA GLU A 397 8.03 41.21 19.95
C GLU A 397 7.68 41.47 18.47
N GLN A 398 7.68 40.44 17.63
CA GLN A 398 7.28 40.55 16.22
C GLN A 398 5.76 40.44 16.05
N ASN A 399 5.03 40.12 17.13
CA ASN A 399 3.60 39.91 17.17
C ASN A 399 2.81 41.18 17.52
N VAL A 400 3.34 42.34 17.12
CA VAL A 400 2.68 43.64 17.24
C VAL A 400 1.85 43.94 15.98
N PRO A 401 0.72 44.67 16.10
CA PRO A 401 -0.01 45.13 14.93
C PRO A 401 0.91 46.05 14.11
N LYS A 402 1.44 45.57 12.98
CA LYS A 402 2.13 46.46 12.04
C LYS A 402 1.09 47.47 11.56
N ARG A 403 1.28 48.76 11.89
CA ARG A 403 0.39 49.86 11.52
C ARG A 403 0.06 49.72 10.05
N THR A 404 -1.20 49.41 9.75
CA THR A 404 -1.71 49.17 8.40
C THR A 404 -1.37 50.38 7.55
N ARG A 405 -0.34 50.31 6.70
CA ARG A 405 -0.14 51.31 5.66
C ARG A 405 -1.40 51.23 4.81
N SER A 406 -2.19 52.30 4.84
CA SER A 406 -3.44 52.46 4.11
C SER A 406 -3.31 51.84 2.71
N LEU A 407 -4.38 51.17 2.24
CA LEU A 407 -4.49 50.67 0.86
C LEU A 407 -3.95 51.67 -0.18
N LYS A 408 -4.07 52.98 0.08
CA LYS A 408 -3.45 54.06 -0.70
C LYS A 408 -1.93 53.93 -0.85
N ALA A 409 -1.19 53.64 0.22
CA ALA A 409 0.27 53.50 0.20
C ALA A 409 0.76 52.21 -0.50
N VAL A 410 -0.03 51.14 -0.45
CA VAL A 410 0.25 49.88 -1.18
C VAL A 410 0.04 50.07 -2.68
N VAL A 411 -1.00 50.80 -3.06
CA VAL A 411 -1.27 51.19 -4.46
C VAL A 411 -0.13 52.08 -5.00
N THR A 412 0.33 53.09 -4.24
CA THR A 412 1.45 53.94 -4.67
C THR A 412 2.76 53.17 -4.89
N ALA A 413 3.07 52.18 -4.04
CA ALA A 413 4.26 51.34 -4.20
C ALA A 413 4.17 50.43 -5.44
N ALA A 414 2.99 49.86 -5.72
CA ALA A 414 2.76 49.06 -6.93
C ALA A 414 2.83 49.89 -8.22
N THR A 415 2.35 51.14 -8.20
CA THR A 415 2.45 52.05 -9.36
C THR A 415 3.89 52.51 -9.61
N MET A 416 4.71 52.68 -8.57
CA MET A 416 6.12 53.05 -8.74
C MET A 416 7.00 51.90 -9.24
N SER A 417 6.71 50.66 -8.88
CA SER A 417 7.45 49.48 -9.38
C SER A 417 7.26 49.22 -10.87
N ASN A 418 6.13 49.67 -11.46
CA ASN A 418 5.84 49.50 -12.90
C ASN A 418 6.35 50.65 -13.79
N LYS A 419 6.97 51.70 -13.22
CA LYS A 419 7.46 52.87 -13.98
C LYS A 419 8.96 52.90 -14.28
N PHE A 420 9.75 51.94 -13.79
CA PHE A 420 11.17 51.83 -14.16
C PHE A 420 11.38 50.80 -15.28
N ASN A 421 11.20 51.25 -16.52
CA ASN A 421 11.79 50.61 -17.69
C ASN A 421 12.69 51.65 -18.36
N PRO A 422 14.03 51.52 -18.33
CA PRO A 422 14.90 52.48 -18.98
C PRO A 422 14.91 52.20 -20.49
N LYS A 423 14.09 52.94 -21.25
CA LYS A 423 14.37 53.11 -22.68
C LYS A 423 15.58 54.03 -22.82
N ALA A 424 16.70 53.44 -23.23
CA ALA A 424 17.86 54.16 -23.71
C ALA A 424 17.51 54.95 -24.99
N GLY A 425 17.93 56.21 -25.06
CA GLY A 425 17.91 57.00 -26.30
C GLY A 425 17.85 58.52 -26.07
N LEU A 426 19.00 59.16 -26.30
CA LEU A 426 19.23 60.60 -26.56
C LEU A 426 19.14 61.61 -25.40
N ARG A 427 20.32 62.07 -24.98
CA ARG A 427 20.62 63.44 -24.49
C ARG A 427 20.50 64.46 -25.67
N PRO A 428 20.33 65.78 -25.47
CA PRO A 428 21.09 66.58 -24.49
C PRO A 428 20.39 67.76 -23.76
N ASN A 429 21.08 68.20 -22.71
CA ASN A 429 21.09 69.50 -22.04
C ASN A 429 19.81 70.10 -21.44
N GLY A 430 19.89 70.39 -20.14
CA GLY A 430 18.96 71.26 -19.42
C GLY A 430 19.09 71.06 -17.91
N GLU A 431 19.80 71.97 -17.24
CA GLU A 431 19.76 72.11 -15.79
C GLU A 431 18.32 72.39 -15.32
N ALA A 432 17.90 71.70 -14.26
CA ALA A 432 16.86 72.19 -13.36
C ALA A 432 17.09 71.58 -11.96
N LYS A 433 17.60 72.41 -11.06
CA LYS A 433 17.56 72.22 -9.59
C LYS A 433 16.15 72.54 -9.08
N THR A 434 15.62 71.72 -8.16
CA THR A 434 14.80 72.07 -6.96
C THR A 434 14.31 70.75 -6.33
N GLU A 435 14.97 70.24 -5.29
CA GLU A 435 14.74 70.47 -3.85
C GLU A 435 13.36 70.05 -3.30
N LEU A 436 13.36 68.93 -2.55
CA LEU A 436 12.66 68.64 -1.26
C LEU A 436 12.61 67.09 -1.10
N CYS A 437 12.98 66.44 -0.01
CA CYS A 437 13.35 66.87 1.33
C CYS A 437 14.26 65.77 1.92
N GLU A 438 15.36 66.21 2.53
CA GLU A 438 16.31 65.41 3.29
C GLU A 438 15.86 65.39 4.76
N SER A 439 15.83 64.20 5.36
CA SER A 439 15.98 63.92 6.80
C SER A 439 16.09 62.40 6.90
N LEU A 440 17.31 61.83 6.93
CA LEU A 440 18.15 61.62 8.13
C LEU A 440 17.31 60.94 9.24
N GLU A 441 17.63 59.74 9.75
CA GLU A 441 18.96 59.25 10.10
C GLU A 441 19.18 57.73 9.93
N THR A 442 20.44 57.49 9.62
CA THR A 442 21.27 56.29 9.58
C THR A 442 21.46 55.65 10.95
N GLN A 443 21.49 54.31 11.00
CA GLN A 443 22.45 53.60 11.86
C GLN A 443 23.08 52.45 11.06
N THR A 444 24.35 52.66 10.73
CA THR A 444 25.30 51.75 10.10
C THR A 444 25.99 50.89 11.16
N PHE A 445 26.08 49.58 10.93
CA PHE A 445 27.05 48.68 11.57
C PHE A 445 28.30 48.58 10.68
N PRO A 446 29.55 48.62 11.21
CA PRO A 446 30.75 48.50 10.38
C PRO A 446 31.23 47.04 10.30
N THR A 447 31.37 46.52 9.08
CA THR A 447 32.18 45.34 8.77
C THR A 447 33.62 45.77 8.48
N LYS A 448 34.56 45.40 9.34
CA LYS A 448 36.00 45.43 9.04
C LYS A 448 36.38 44.17 8.24
N GLN A 449 36.88 44.34 7.03
CA GLN A 449 37.69 43.35 6.33
C GLN A 449 39.10 43.93 6.19
N THR A 450 40.07 43.29 6.84
CA THR A 450 41.48 43.66 6.84
C THR A 450 42.20 42.87 5.75
N TYR A 451 42.79 43.57 4.77
CA TYR A 451 43.76 43.01 3.82
C TYR A 451 45.13 42.91 4.50
N ILE A 452 45.78 41.75 4.42
CA ILE A 452 47.18 41.56 4.85
C ILE A 452 48.01 41.27 3.61
N SER A 453 48.97 42.16 3.34
CA SER A 453 50.05 42.02 2.38
C SER A 453 51.29 41.52 3.12
N TYR A 454 51.95 40.49 2.61
CA TYR A 454 53.28 40.07 3.07
C TYR A 454 54.30 40.32 1.96
N SER A 455 55.21 41.26 2.22
CA SER A 455 56.46 41.44 1.48
C SER A 455 57.61 40.82 2.28
N ASN A 456 58.47 40.09 1.59
CA ASN A 456 59.70 39.48 2.06
C ASN A 456 60.72 40.52 2.58
N HIS A 457 61.47 40.17 3.63
CA HIS A 457 62.91 40.43 3.77
C HIS A 457 63.52 39.67 4.97
N ALA A 458 64.64 38.97 4.71
CA ALA A 458 65.89 38.75 5.49
C ALA A 458 65.77 38.45 7.02
N ILE A 459 66.45 37.46 7.61
CA ILE A 459 67.75 36.80 7.43
C ILE A 459 67.62 35.32 7.80
#